data_AF-A0A8I0KHZ1-F1
#
_entry.id   AF-A0A8I0KHZ1-F1
#
_cell.length_a   1.000
_cell.length_b   1.000
_cell.length_c   1.000
_cell.angle_alpha   90.00
_cell.angle_beta   90.00
_cell.angle_gamma   90.00
#
_symmetry.space_group_name_H-M   'P 1'
#
loop_
_entity.id
_entity.type
_entity.pdbx_description
1 polymer ?
#
loop_
_entity_poly.entity_id
_entity_poly.type
_entity_poly.pdbx_seq_one_letter_code
_entity_poly.pdbx_strand_id
1 'polypeptide(L)'
;MDGIDQPLLVVRVTRTGGFAGLRRQWEVEATSEDEAQVWWPLVEACPWDATPDDGHPDGFVYEVRANDREATLPERQVDGPWRDLVDAVVHHTR
;
A
#
# COMPACT_ATOMS: atom_id res chain seq x y z
N MET A 1 31.38 -0.63 -6.35
CA MET A 1 30.37 -1.57 -6.87
C MET A 1 29.44 -1.79 -5.71
N ASP A 2 28.62 -0.79 -5.46
CA ASP A 2 27.63 -0.78 -4.39
C ASP A 2 26.58 -1.80 -4.81
N GLY A 3 26.69 -3.01 -4.26
CA GLY A 3 25.63 -3.98 -4.29
C GLY A 3 24.50 -3.40 -3.46
N ILE A 4 23.68 -2.57 -4.09
CA ILE A 4 22.37 -2.20 -3.55
C ILE A 4 21.59 -3.51 -3.51
N ASP A 5 21.54 -4.08 -2.32
CA ASP A 5 20.54 -5.06 -1.91
C ASP A 5 19.20 -4.36 -2.08
N GLN A 6 18.69 -4.38 -3.30
CA GLN A 6 17.41 -3.78 -3.61
C GLN A 6 16.38 -4.68 -2.93
N PRO A 7 15.50 -4.12 -2.09
CA PRO A 7 14.42 -4.90 -1.50
C PRO A 7 13.66 -5.62 -2.62
N LEU A 8 13.39 -6.89 -2.41
CA LEU A 8 12.64 -7.73 -3.35
C LEU A 8 11.22 -7.18 -3.54
N LEU A 9 10.65 -6.60 -2.49
CA LEU A 9 9.33 -5.97 -2.52
C LEU A 9 9.25 -4.79 -1.55
N VAL A 10 8.88 -3.63 -2.06
CA VAL A 10 8.57 -2.44 -1.25
C VAL A 10 7.08 -2.17 -1.34
N VAL A 11 6.39 -2.17 -0.20
CA VAL A 11 4.98 -1.78 -0.11
C VAL A 11 4.87 -0.50 0.70
N ARG A 12 4.26 0.52 0.09
CA ARG A 12 4.02 1.82 0.72
C ARG A 12 2.54 2.13 0.72
N VAL A 13 2.03 2.52 1.89
CA VAL A 13 0.66 2.96 2.07
C VAL A 13 0.67 4.39 2.57
N THR A 14 0.07 5.29 1.82
CA THR A 14 -0.08 6.69 2.19
C THR A 14 -1.56 6.99 2.36
N ARG A 15 -1.97 7.40 3.57
CA ARG A 15 -3.31 7.89 3.83
C ARG A 15 -3.31 9.41 3.93
N THR A 16 -4.06 10.05 3.06
CA THR A 16 -4.24 11.51 2.99
C THR A 16 -5.70 11.85 3.20
N GLY A 17 -6.03 12.71 4.17
CA GLY A 17 -7.41 13.20 4.30
C GLY A 17 -7.76 13.94 5.58
N GLY A 18 -8.97 14.49 5.57
CA GLY A 18 -9.56 15.27 6.65
C GLY A 18 -9.30 16.78 6.54
N PHE A 19 -10.22 17.57 7.12
CA PHE A 19 -10.22 19.06 7.17
C PHE A 19 -8.92 19.72 7.70
N ALA A 20 -7.97 18.94 8.21
CA ALA A 20 -6.72 19.40 8.81
C ALA A 20 -5.45 19.01 8.01
N GLY A 21 -5.58 18.36 6.84
CA GLY A 21 -4.42 18.03 5.99
C GLY A 21 -3.47 16.98 6.57
N LEU A 22 -3.98 16.07 7.42
CA LEU A 22 -3.15 15.03 8.03
C LEU A 22 -2.78 13.96 6.99
N ARG A 23 -1.47 13.87 6.71
CA ARG A 23 -0.88 12.78 5.94
C ARG A 23 -0.25 11.76 6.88
N ARG A 24 -0.54 10.47 6.68
CA ARG A 24 0.16 9.37 7.34
C ARG A 24 0.71 8.45 6.26
N GLN A 25 1.91 7.96 6.48
CA GLN A 25 2.59 7.08 5.55
C GLN A 25 3.21 5.93 6.34
N TRP A 26 3.08 4.74 5.79
CA TRP A 26 3.69 3.51 6.27
C TRP A 26 4.36 2.84 5.08
N GLU A 27 5.51 2.22 5.34
CA GLU A 27 6.32 1.58 4.32
C GLU A 27 6.95 0.33 4.92
N VAL A 28 6.95 -0.74 4.15
CA VAL A 28 7.64 -1.98 4.48
C VAL A 28 8.50 -2.38 3.29
N GLU A 29 9.71 -2.81 3.59
CA GLU A 29 10.70 -3.25 2.62
C GLU A 29 11.04 -4.71 2.95
N ALA A 30 10.63 -5.62 2.07
CA ALA A 30 11.00 -7.03 2.15
C ALA A 30 12.36 -7.21 1.47
N THR A 31 13.39 -7.50 2.25
CA THR A 31 14.76 -7.70 1.75
C THR A 31 15.09 -9.18 1.55
N SER A 32 14.40 -10.06 2.28
CA SER A 32 14.57 -11.51 2.18
C SER A 32 13.41 -12.21 1.46
N GLU A 33 13.67 -13.36 0.85
CA GLU A 33 12.65 -14.17 0.17
C GLU A 33 11.50 -14.58 1.13
N ASP A 34 11.84 -14.85 2.40
CA ASP A 34 10.86 -15.21 3.44
C ASP A 34 9.89 -14.06 3.73
N GLU A 35 10.41 -12.83 3.84
CA GLU A 35 9.58 -11.63 4.00
C GLU A 35 8.72 -11.39 2.74
N ALA A 36 9.34 -11.51 1.56
CA ALA A 36 8.64 -11.31 0.30
C ALA A 36 7.48 -12.30 0.12
N GLN A 37 7.63 -13.56 0.54
CA GLN A 37 6.55 -14.56 0.48
C GLN A 37 5.34 -14.21 1.36
N VAL A 38 5.51 -13.39 2.41
CA VAL A 38 4.39 -12.90 3.22
C VAL A 38 3.61 -11.81 2.48
N TRP A 39 4.32 -10.92 1.79
CA TRP A 39 3.74 -9.72 1.16
C TRP A 39 3.23 -9.97 -0.26
N TRP A 40 3.91 -10.78 -1.07
CA TRP A 40 3.51 -11.13 -2.43
C TRP A 40 2.04 -11.56 -2.56
N PRO A 41 1.52 -12.51 -1.75
CA PRO A 41 0.12 -12.93 -1.90
C PRO A 41 -0.87 -11.80 -1.57
N LEU A 42 -0.55 -10.91 -0.62
CA LEU A 42 -1.40 -9.74 -0.31
C LEU A 42 -1.42 -8.75 -1.47
N VAL A 43 -0.24 -8.48 -2.06
CA VAL A 43 -0.09 -7.61 -3.23
C VAL A 43 -0.79 -8.21 -4.44
N GLU A 44 -0.61 -9.49 -4.73
CA GLU A 44 -1.22 -10.15 -5.90
C GLU A 44 -2.74 -10.29 -5.80
N ALA A 45 -3.29 -10.42 -4.59
CA ALA A 45 -4.72 -10.45 -4.36
C ALA A 45 -5.40 -9.09 -4.63
N CYS A 46 -4.66 -7.99 -4.57
CA CYS A 46 -5.21 -6.65 -4.79
C CYS A 46 -5.55 -6.43 -6.27
N PRO A 47 -6.75 -5.91 -6.58
CA PRO A 47 -7.15 -5.64 -7.96
C PRO A 47 -6.60 -4.27 -8.44
N TRP A 48 -5.28 -4.19 -8.64
CA TRP A 48 -4.58 -2.96 -9.03
C TRP A 48 -5.16 -2.27 -10.28
N ASP A 49 -5.56 -3.04 -11.30
CA ASP A 49 -6.15 -2.52 -12.55
C ASP A 49 -7.63 -2.12 -12.44
N ALA A 50 -8.32 -2.50 -11.36
CA ALA A 50 -9.75 -2.28 -11.20
C ALA A 50 -10.09 -1.17 -10.20
N THR A 51 -9.13 -0.32 -9.82
CA THR A 51 -9.41 0.83 -8.95
C THR A 51 -10.09 1.94 -9.76
N PRO A 52 -11.36 2.25 -9.49
CA PRO A 52 -12.02 3.36 -10.18
C PRO A 52 -11.38 4.68 -9.76
N ASP A 53 -11.08 5.53 -10.75
CA ASP A 53 -10.72 6.93 -10.54
C ASP A 53 -11.97 7.70 -10.11
N ASP A 54 -12.42 7.44 -8.88
CA ASP A 54 -13.46 8.24 -8.24
C ASP A 54 -12.81 9.57 -7.83
N GLY A 55 -12.70 10.49 -8.80
CA GLY A 55 -12.13 11.85 -8.68
C GLY A 55 -12.83 12.76 -7.65
N HIS A 56 -13.55 12.19 -6.68
CA HIS A 56 -14.15 12.88 -5.56
C HIS A 56 -13.66 12.31 -4.22
N PRO A 57 -12.61 12.91 -3.62
CA PRO A 57 -12.15 12.55 -2.30
C PRO A 57 -13.06 13.18 -1.23
N ASP A 58 -14.29 12.70 -1.09
CA ASP A 58 -15.06 12.94 0.14
C ASP A 58 -14.47 12.08 1.26
N GLY A 59 -13.40 12.54 1.90
CA GLY A 59 -12.83 11.91 3.10
C GLY A 59 -11.34 11.61 3.00
N PHE A 60 -10.94 10.41 3.45
CA PHE A 60 -9.58 9.92 3.35
C PHE A 60 -9.36 9.18 2.02
N VAL A 61 -8.22 9.44 1.39
CA VAL A 61 -7.68 8.74 0.23
C VAL A 61 -6.51 7.90 0.71
N TYR A 62 -6.42 6.70 0.16
CA TYR A 62 -5.30 5.79 0.34
C TYR A 62 -4.59 5.66 -1.00
N GLU A 63 -3.29 5.91 -1.00
CA GLU A 63 -2.40 5.62 -2.11
C GLU A 63 -1.54 4.44 -1.68
N VAL A 64 -1.70 3.32 -2.38
CA VAL A 64 -0.95 2.09 -2.12
C VAL A 64 0.01 1.89 -3.29
N ARG A 65 1.26 1.58 -2.98
CA ARG A 65 2.30 1.27 -3.96
C ARG A 65 2.96 -0.04 -3.57
N ALA A 66 3.25 -0.88 -4.55
CA ALA A 66 3.98 -2.13 -4.38
C ALA A 66 4.92 -2.33 -5.58
N ASN A 67 6.22 -2.08 -5.38
CA ASN A 67 7.21 -2.03 -6.48
C ASN A 67 6.73 -1.15 -7.66
N ASP A 68 6.52 -1.75 -8.84
CA ASP A 68 6.02 -1.10 -10.05
C ASP A 68 4.49 -0.90 -10.10
N ARG A 69 3.75 -1.38 -9.08
CA ARG A 69 2.29 -1.22 -9.01
C ARG A 69 1.91 -0.05 -8.11
N GLU A 70 0.93 0.72 -8.54
CA GLU A 70 0.35 1.82 -7.78
C GLU A 70 -1.16 1.82 -7.95
N ALA A 71 -1.87 2.10 -6.87
CA ALA A 71 -3.31 2.23 -6.85
C ALA A 71 -3.71 3.35 -5.90
N THR A 72 -4.58 4.24 -6.36
CA THR A 72 -5.19 5.28 -5.54
C THR A 72 -6.65 4.94 -5.35
N LEU A 73 -7.09 4.85 -4.10
CA LEU A 73 -8.44 4.45 -3.77
C LEU A 73 -8.98 5.27 -2.58
N PRO A 74 -10.26 5.68 -2.61
CA PRO A 74 -10.91 6.28 -1.44
C PRO A 74 -11.04 5.26 -0.30
N GLU A 75 -11.08 5.73 0.95
CA GLU A 75 -11.22 4.88 2.16
C GLU A 75 -12.37 3.87 2.04
N ARG A 76 -13.48 4.26 1.39
CA ARG A 76 -14.65 3.39 1.18
C ARG A 76 -14.37 2.15 0.32
N GLN A 77 -13.31 2.18 -0.50
CA GLN A 77 -12.88 1.10 -1.39
C GLN A 77 -11.67 0.34 -0.82
N VAL A 78 -11.15 0.75 0.34
CA VAL A 78 -10.14 -0.02 1.08
C VAL A 78 -10.87 -1.17 1.80
N ASP A 79 -11.33 -2.13 1.00
CA ASP A 79 -12.05 -3.32 1.41
C ASP A 79 -11.45 -4.58 0.78
N GLY A 80 -11.84 -5.74 1.31
CA GLY A 80 -11.29 -7.04 0.92
C GLY A 80 -9.75 -7.03 0.89
N PRO A 81 -9.12 -7.41 -0.23
CA PRO A 81 -7.66 -7.56 -0.32
C PRO A 81 -6.90 -6.26 -0.05
N TRP A 82 -7.48 -5.10 -0.41
CA TRP A 82 -6.87 -3.81 -0.11
C TRP A 82 -6.77 -3.55 1.39
N ARG A 83 -7.83 -3.93 2.12
CA ARG A 83 -7.86 -3.76 3.57
C ARG A 83 -6.87 -4.68 4.26
N ASP A 84 -6.78 -5.94 3.83
CA ASP A 84 -5.81 -6.90 4.35
C ASP A 84 -4.37 -6.39 4.15
N LEU A 85 -4.05 -5.87 2.96
CA LEU A 85 -2.72 -5.30 2.69
C LEU A 85 -2.43 -4.06 3.56
N VAL A 86 -3.36 -3.10 3.60
CA VAL A 86 -3.20 -1.87 4.40
C VAL A 86 -3.05 -2.19 5.88
N ASP A 87 -3.90 -3.07 6.41
CA ASP A 87 -3.87 -3.46 7.81
C ASP A 87 -2.55 -4.17 8.17
N ALA A 88 -2.06 -5.06 7.29
CA ALA A 88 -0.77 -5.71 7.47
C ALA A 88 0.39 -4.71 7.51
N VAL A 89 0.46 -3.75 6.56
CA VAL A 89 1.53 -2.73 6.52
C VAL A 89 1.48 -1.83 7.76
N VAL A 90 0.28 -1.40 8.15
CA VAL A 90 0.09 -0.54 9.33
C VAL A 90 0.46 -1.28 10.62
N HIS A 91 0.08 -2.55 10.77
CA HIS A 91 0.45 -3.34 11.94
C HIS A 91 1.95 -3.64 12.02
N HIS A 92 2.60 -3.86 10.87
CA HIS A 92 4.03 -4.13 10.83
C HIS A 92 4.88 -2.93 11.27
N THR A 93 4.43 -1.72 10.96
CA THR A 93 5.17 -0.47 11.21
C THR A 93 4.79 0.24 12.51
N ARG A 94 4.00 -0.40 13.37
CA ARG A 94 3.46 0.16 14.62
C ARG A 94 4.30 -0.15 15.84
#